data_AF-A0A7S1SP44-F1
#
_entry.id   AF-A0A7S1SP44-F1
#
_cell.length_a   1.000
_cell.length_b   1.000
_cell.length_c   1.000
_cell.angle_alpha   90.00
_cell.angle_beta   90.00
_cell.angle_gamma   90.00
#
_symmetry.space_group_name_H-M   'P 1'
#
loop_
_entity.id
_entity.type
_entity.pdbx_description
1 polymer ?
#
loop_
_entity_poly.entity_id
_entity_poly.type
_entity_poly.pdbx_seq_one_letter_code
_entity_poly.pdbx_strand_id
1 'polypeptide(L)'
;GEGVHHEFRLWLTSYPSDIFPVSILENSLKMTNEPPKGLRAGLERIYKSDPVTEAKFWDGCSKPAEFHAMLFALGFFHCLVQQRVLYGPVGWNVPYAFNENDLRISQRQLRMFLDEYPKPPLDMLRYTCGECNYGGKVTDAKDRRLL
;
A
#
# COMPACT_ATOMS: atom_id res chain seq x y z
N GLY A 1 33.65 -17.34 -28.98
CA GLY A 1 32.35 -16.74 -28.68
C GLY A 1 32.58 -15.73 -27.59
N GLU A 2 32.27 -14.47 -27.84
CA GLU A 2 32.44 -13.41 -26.83
C GLU A 2 31.57 -13.74 -25.61
N GLY A 3 32.21 -13.84 -24.45
CA GLY A 3 31.52 -14.08 -23.19
C GLY A 3 30.68 -12.87 -22.77
N VAL A 4 29.70 -13.11 -21.89
CA VAL A 4 28.89 -12.04 -21.29
C VAL A 4 29.81 -11.09 -20.50
N HIS A 5 29.57 -9.78 -20.64
CA HIS A 5 30.33 -8.74 -19.93
C HIS A 5 30.26 -8.91 -18.41
N HIS A 6 31.36 -8.69 -17.68
CA HIS A 6 31.44 -8.89 -16.22
C HIS A 6 30.43 -8.05 -15.42
N GLU A 7 30.01 -6.90 -15.94
CA GLU A 7 29.01 -6.03 -15.31
C GLU A 7 27.56 -6.30 -15.76
N PHE A 8 27.34 -7.22 -16.68
CA PHE A 8 25.97 -7.56 -17.10
C PHE A 8 25.17 -8.12 -15.91
N ARG A 9 23.90 -7.69 -15.80
CA ARG A 9 22.93 -8.18 -14.82
C ARG A 9 21.61 -8.44 -15.53
N LEU A 10 21.01 -9.60 -15.29
CA LEU A 10 19.68 -9.97 -15.78
C LEU A 10 18.72 -10.06 -14.60
N TRP A 11 17.63 -9.31 -14.65
CA TRP A 11 16.54 -9.36 -13.68
C TRP A 11 15.29 -9.91 -14.35
N LEU A 12 14.68 -10.93 -13.75
CA LEU A 12 13.46 -11.56 -14.25
C LEU A 12 12.36 -11.41 -13.18
N THR A 13 11.14 -11.13 -13.62
CA THR A 13 9.94 -11.12 -12.76
C THR A 13 8.88 -12.03 -13.38
N SER A 14 8.28 -12.88 -12.57
CA SER A 14 7.20 -13.78 -13.01
C SER A 14 6.23 -14.06 -11.86
N TYR A 15 5.01 -14.42 -12.20
CA TYR A 15 4.12 -15.10 -11.26
C TYR A 15 4.51 -16.58 -11.18
N PRO A 16 4.23 -17.26 -10.05
CA PRO A 16 4.36 -18.72 -9.97
C PRO A 16 3.66 -19.39 -11.14
N SER A 17 4.37 -20.29 -11.83
CA SER A 17 3.86 -20.97 -13.01
C SER A 17 4.50 -22.34 -13.15
N ASP A 18 3.67 -23.36 -13.35
CA ASP A 18 4.13 -24.76 -13.47
C ASP A 18 4.92 -25.03 -14.76
N ILE A 19 4.86 -24.11 -15.73
CA ILE A 19 5.60 -24.19 -17.00
C ILE A 19 6.89 -23.36 -17.00
N PHE A 20 7.22 -22.70 -15.89
CA PHE A 20 8.44 -21.89 -15.83
C PHE A 20 9.69 -22.81 -15.88
N PRO A 21 10.70 -22.51 -16.71
CA PRO A 21 11.83 -23.41 -16.91
C PRO A 21 12.63 -23.68 -15.62
N VAL A 22 12.71 -24.95 -15.22
CA VAL A 22 13.45 -25.40 -14.03
C VAL A 22 14.93 -25.00 -14.09
N SER A 23 15.54 -25.05 -15.28
CA SER A 23 16.94 -24.67 -15.47
C SER A 23 17.22 -23.20 -15.13
N ILE A 24 16.29 -22.28 -15.42
CA ILE A 24 16.41 -20.88 -15.04
C ILE A 24 16.25 -20.74 -13.52
N LEU A 25 15.33 -21.50 -12.92
CA LEU A 25 15.17 -21.52 -11.47
C LEU A 25 16.47 -21.99 -10.83
N GLU A 26 16.99 -23.17 -11.13
CA GLU A 26 18.19 -23.72 -10.48
C GLU A 26 19.39 -22.76 -10.56
N ASN A 27 19.58 -22.07 -11.68
CA ASN A 27 20.72 -21.19 -11.93
C ASN A 27 20.50 -19.71 -11.56
N SER A 28 19.42 -19.36 -10.85
CA SER A 28 19.13 -17.97 -10.43
C SER A 28 19.06 -17.82 -8.90
N LEU A 29 19.23 -16.59 -8.43
CA LEU A 29 18.88 -16.20 -7.06
C LEU A 29 17.39 -15.86 -7.03
N LYS A 30 16.63 -16.52 -6.16
CA LYS A 30 15.18 -16.38 -6.07
C LYS A 30 14.84 -15.44 -4.91
N MET A 31 13.95 -14.50 -5.16
CA MET A 31 13.41 -13.60 -4.14
C MET A 31 11.89 -13.57 -4.28
N THR A 32 11.19 -13.71 -3.18
CA THR A 32 9.73 -13.50 -3.11
C THR A 32 9.47 -12.13 -2.48
N ASN A 33 8.56 -11.36 -3.10
CA ASN A 33 8.07 -10.13 -2.50
C ASN A 33 6.76 -10.46 -1.76
N GLU A 34 6.88 -10.89 -0.50
CA GLU A 34 5.71 -11.13 0.36
C GLU A 34 5.28 -9.83 1.05
N PRO A 35 3.97 -9.54 1.13
CA PRO A 35 3.49 -8.45 1.98
C PRO A 35 3.85 -8.73 3.46
N PRO A 36 4.10 -7.68 4.27
CA PRO A 36 4.42 -7.81 5.68
C PRO A 36 3.30 -8.55 6.41
N LYS A 37 3.70 -9.48 7.27
CA LYS A 37 2.77 -10.33 8.02
C LYS A 37 2.26 -9.57 9.25
N GLY A 38 0.97 -9.25 9.25
CA GLY A 38 0.28 -8.60 10.35
C GLY A 38 0.34 -7.07 10.36
N LEU A 39 -0.53 -6.48 11.18
CA LEU A 39 -0.75 -5.03 11.25
C LEU A 39 0.50 -4.25 11.67
N ARG A 40 1.23 -4.75 12.68
CA ARG A 40 2.42 -4.08 13.21
C ARG A 40 3.52 -3.95 12.16
N ALA A 41 3.89 -5.06 11.51
CA ALA A 41 4.92 -5.05 10.47
C ALA A 41 4.50 -4.19 9.27
N GLY A 42 3.20 -4.20 8.93
CA GLY A 42 2.63 -3.33 7.90
C GLY A 42 2.80 -1.84 8.25
N LEU A 43 2.45 -1.45 9.47
CA LEU A 43 2.64 -0.08 9.95
C LEU A 43 4.10 0.31 9.98
N GLU A 44 4.99 -0.52 10.52
CA GLU A 44 6.43 -0.25 10.53
C GLU A 44 6.99 -0.01 9.12
N ARG A 45 6.50 -0.74 8.11
CA ARG A 45 6.84 -0.50 6.70
C ARG A 45 6.35 0.87 6.23
N ILE A 46 5.10 1.23 6.52
CA ILE A 46 4.51 2.52 6.14
C ILE A 46 5.33 3.68 6.68
N TYR A 47 5.74 3.63 7.96
CA TYR A 47 6.55 4.67 8.59
C TYR A 47 8.00 4.73 8.10
N LYS A 48 8.45 3.72 7.33
CA LYS A 48 9.78 3.66 6.70
C LYS A 48 9.72 3.87 5.18
N SER A 49 8.59 4.33 4.66
CA SER A 49 8.34 4.47 3.23
C SER A 49 7.86 5.87 2.88
N ASP A 50 8.08 6.28 1.63
CA ASP A 50 7.61 7.57 1.14
C ASP A 50 6.07 7.63 1.12
N PRO A 51 5.48 8.80 1.42
CA PRO A 51 6.15 10.07 1.72
C PRO A 51 6.51 10.26 3.22
N VAL A 52 6.25 9.30 4.09
CA VAL A 52 6.40 9.46 5.56
C VAL A 52 7.85 9.73 5.96
N THR A 53 8.80 9.14 5.25
CA THR A 53 10.25 9.34 5.44
C THR A 53 10.75 10.72 4.97
N GLU A 54 9.95 11.47 4.21
CA GLU A 54 10.33 12.79 3.73
C GLU A 54 10.12 13.83 4.84
N ALA A 55 11.19 14.48 5.31
CA ALA A 55 11.12 15.47 6.38
C ALA A 55 10.11 16.61 6.10
N LYS A 56 10.02 17.06 4.84
CA LYS A 56 9.03 18.08 4.43
C LYS A 56 7.59 17.60 4.57
N PHE A 57 7.33 16.32 4.34
CA PHE A 57 6.00 15.74 4.51
C PHE A 57 5.68 15.56 5.99
N TRP A 58 6.62 15.00 6.75
CA TRP A 58 6.48 14.71 8.18
C TRP A 58 6.33 15.98 9.04
N ASP A 59 7.29 16.91 8.94
CA ASP A 59 7.35 18.10 9.78
C ASP A 59 6.58 19.29 9.18
N GLY A 60 6.15 19.20 7.92
CA GLY A 60 5.60 20.36 7.21
C GLY A 60 4.20 20.77 7.65
N CYS A 61 3.51 19.96 8.48
CA CYS A 61 2.09 20.14 8.77
C CYS A 61 1.77 21.32 9.68
N SER A 62 0.83 22.15 9.24
CA SER A 62 0.26 23.22 10.06
C SER A 62 -0.48 22.70 11.31
N LYS A 63 -0.88 21.42 11.29
CA LYS A 63 -1.65 20.74 12.34
C LYS A 63 -0.99 19.38 12.68
N PRO A 64 0.17 19.37 13.36
CA PRO A 64 0.99 18.17 13.50
C PRO A 64 0.35 17.08 14.38
N ALA A 65 -0.39 17.46 15.43
CA ALA A 65 -1.04 16.49 16.32
C ALA A 65 -2.14 15.71 15.59
N GLU A 66 -3.01 16.43 14.88
CA GLU A 66 -4.06 15.86 14.04
C GLU A 66 -3.47 15.02 12.90
N PHE A 67 -2.43 15.53 12.25
CA PHE A 67 -1.76 14.83 11.17
C PHE A 67 -1.18 13.48 11.63
N HIS A 68 -0.41 13.43 12.71
CA HIS A 68 0.17 12.16 13.17
C HIS A 68 -0.91 11.15 13.60
N ALA A 69 -1.95 11.60 14.31
CA ALA A 69 -3.05 10.74 14.73
C ALA A 69 -3.81 10.17 13.51
N MET A 70 -4.11 11.01 12.52
CA MET A 70 -4.86 10.60 11.33
C MET A 70 -4.01 9.81 10.35
N LEU A 71 -2.71 10.09 10.24
CA LEU A 71 -1.76 9.32 9.44
C LEU A 71 -1.66 7.89 9.98
N PHE A 72 -1.62 7.73 11.31
CA PHE A 72 -1.67 6.41 11.95
C PHE A 72 -2.98 5.70 11.64
N ALA A 73 -4.12 6.37 11.79
CA ALA A 73 -5.43 5.79 11.50
C ALA A 73 -5.55 5.33 10.03
N LEU A 74 -5.07 6.14 9.09
CA LEU A 74 -5.03 5.81 7.66
C LEU A 74 -4.09 4.63 7.38
N GLY A 75 -2.91 4.60 8.00
CA GLY A 75 -1.98 3.47 7.86
C GLY A 75 -2.56 2.18 8.43
N PHE A 76 -3.23 2.26 9.58
CA PHE A 76 -3.91 1.13 10.20
C PHE A 76 -5.04 0.60 9.32
N PHE A 77 -5.86 1.50 8.77
CA PHE A 77 -6.88 1.16 7.79
C PHE A 77 -6.29 0.44 6.56
N HIS A 78 -5.22 0.98 5.98
CA HIS A 78 -4.54 0.35 4.84
C HIS A 78 -4.07 -1.07 5.16
N CYS A 79 -3.42 -1.25 6.31
CA CYS A 79 -3.00 -2.59 6.75
C CYS A 79 -4.21 -3.50 6.98
N LEU A 80 -5.28 -3.00 7.59
CA LEU A 80 -6.49 -3.78 7.84
C LEU A 80 -7.11 -4.30 6.54
N VAL A 81 -7.33 -3.43 5.54
CA VAL A 81 -7.95 -3.84 4.27
C VAL A 81 -7.09 -4.84 3.50
N GLN A 82 -5.77 -4.71 3.55
CA GLN A 82 -4.83 -5.68 2.98
C GLN A 82 -4.90 -7.04 3.70
N GLN A 83 -4.86 -7.04 5.04
CA GLN A 83 -4.88 -8.29 5.81
C GLN A 83 -6.21 -9.03 5.66
N ARG A 84 -7.33 -8.32 5.48
CA ARG A 84 -8.65 -8.94 5.22
C ARG A 84 -8.64 -9.83 3.97
N VAL A 85 -7.84 -9.53 2.94
CA VAL A 85 -7.72 -10.36 1.72
C VAL A 85 -7.28 -11.80 2.05
N LEU A 86 -6.53 -11.99 3.13
CA LEU A 86 -6.04 -13.31 3.57
C LEU A 86 -7.15 -14.24 4.08
N TYR A 87 -8.34 -13.71 4.35
CA TYR A 87 -9.47 -14.47 4.92
C TYR A 87 -10.50 -14.87 3.85
N GLY A 88 -10.16 -14.74 2.57
CA GLY A 88 -11.06 -15.07 1.46
C GLY A 88 -12.41 -14.35 1.57
N PRO A 89 -13.54 -15.02 1.25
CA PRO A 89 -14.89 -14.44 1.28
C PRO A 89 -15.34 -13.85 2.63
N VAL A 90 -14.75 -14.28 3.75
CA VAL A 90 -15.05 -13.71 5.08
C VAL A 90 -14.44 -12.32 5.24
N GLY A 91 -13.30 -12.08 4.58
CA GLY A 91 -12.65 -10.78 4.53
C GLY A 91 -13.21 -9.88 3.42
N TRP A 92 -13.23 -10.40 2.20
CA TRP A 92 -13.73 -9.75 0.99
C TRP A 92 -14.36 -10.80 0.07
N ASN A 93 -15.54 -10.54 -0.49
CA ASN A 93 -16.15 -11.44 -1.48
C ASN A 93 -15.27 -11.53 -2.74
N VAL A 94 -14.59 -10.45 -3.11
CA VAL A 94 -13.66 -10.38 -4.25
C VAL A 94 -12.23 -10.07 -3.75
N PRO A 95 -11.19 -10.74 -4.25
CA PRO A 95 -9.80 -10.54 -3.80
C PRO A 95 -9.20 -9.24 -4.37
N TYR A 96 -9.58 -8.09 -3.79
CA TYR A 96 -9.10 -6.78 -4.22
C TYR A 96 -7.62 -6.57 -3.94
N ALA A 97 -6.91 -5.97 -4.91
CA ALA A 97 -5.50 -5.61 -4.80
C ALA A 97 -5.32 -4.16 -4.31
N PHE A 98 -5.37 -3.96 -2.99
CA PHE A 98 -5.00 -2.68 -2.35
C PHE A 98 -3.47 -2.55 -2.30
N ASN A 99 -2.93 -1.46 -2.82
CA ASN A 99 -1.50 -1.28 -3.05
C ASN A 99 -0.97 0.04 -2.48
N GLU A 100 0.34 0.24 -2.55
CA GLU A 100 1.00 1.41 -1.97
C GLU A 100 0.57 2.73 -2.61
N ASN A 101 0.14 2.73 -3.88
CA ASN A 101 -0.31 3.95 -4.54
C ASN A 101 -1.59 4.49 -3.89
N ASP A 102 -2.53 3.61 -3.51
CA ASP A 102 -3.77 3.99 -2.82
C ASP A 102 -3.46 4.67 -1.48
N LEU A 103 -2.45 4.15 -0.76
CA LEU A 103 -1.99 4.75 0.49
C LEU A 103 -1.29 6.10 0.25
N ARG A 104 -0.34 6.15 -0.68
CA ARG A 104 0.46 7.36 -0.95
C ARG A 104 -0.41 8.54 -1.36
N ILE A 105 -1.39 8.32 -2.24
CA ILE A 105 -2.32 9.40 -2.63
C ILE A 105 -3.18 9.84 -1.46
N SER A 106 -3.67 8.90 -0.63
CA SER A 106 -4.47 9.20 0.56
C SER A 106 -3.67 9.98 1.61
N GLN A 107 -2.40 9.66 1.81
CA GLN A 107 -1.50 10.37 2.73
C GLN A 107 -1.24 11.81 2.26
N ARG A 108 -1.04 12.01 0.96
CA ARG A 108 -0.87 13.35 0.38
C ARG A 108 -2.14 14.18 0.47
N GLN A 109 -3.31 13.59 0.21
CA GLN A 109 -4.60 14.26 0.38
C GLN A 109 -4.86 14.63 1.84
N LEU A 110 -4.57 13.72 2.78
CA LEU A 110 -4.65 14.00 4.21
C LEU A 110 -3.82 15.23 4.59
N ARG A 111 -2.57 15.25 4.14
CA ARG A 111 -1.64 16.36 4.38
C ARG A 111 -2.19 17.68 3.82
N MET A 112 -2.63 17.67 2.56
CA MET A 112 -3.19 18.82 1.86
C MET A 112 -4.45 19.37 2.56
N PHE A 113 -5.41 18.50 2.87
CA PHE A 113 -6.66 18.91 3.52
C PHE A 113 -6.44 19.45 4.92
N LEU A 114 -5.49 18.90 5.67
CA LEU A 114 -5.15 19.44 6.99
C LEU A 114 -4.50 20.83 6.89
N ASP A 115 -3.79 21.17 5.83
CA ASP A 115 -3.28 22.54 5.67
C ASP A 115 -4.33 23.52 5.15
N GLU A 116 -5.18 23.09 4.23
CA GLU A 116 -6.17 23.94 3.58
C GLU A 116 -7.32 24.34 4.52
N TYR A 117 -7.79 23.41 5.35
CA TYR A 117 -8.97 23.62 6.18
C TYR A 117 -8.63 23.91 7.64
N PRO A 118 -9.36 24.82 8.31
CA PRO A 118 -9.12 25.15 9.73
C PRO A 118 -9.44 23.99 10.68
N LYS A 119 -10.32 23.08 10.29
CA LYS A 119 -10.65 21.85 11.04
C LYS A 119 -10.48 20.65 10.11
N PRO A 120 -10.13 19.45 10.63
CA PRO A 120 -10.04 18.24 9.82
C PRO A 120 -11.35 17.93 9.09
N PRO A 121 -11.37 17.92 7.74
CA PRO A 121 -12.59 17.68 6.97
C PRO A 121 -12.84 16.16 6.86
N LEU A 122 -13.32 15.55 7.94
CA LEU A 122 -13.46 14.09 8.06
C LEU A 122 -14.35 13.48 6.97
N ASP A 123 -15.42 14.15 6.57
CA ASP A 123 -16.31 13.64 5.52
C ASP A 123 -15.64 13.63 4.15
N MET A 124 -14.84 14.67 3.84
CA MET A 124 -14.05 14.71 2.62
C MET A 124 -12.99 13.61 2.61
N LEU A 125 -12.31 13.39 3.74
CA LEU A 125 -11.32 12.32 3.87
C LEU A 125 -11.93 10.93 3.73
N ARG A 126 -13.10 10.70 4.33
CA ARG A 126 -13.85 9.45 4.18
C ARG A 126 -14.28 9.23 2.75
N TYR A 127 -14.75 10.28 2.07
CA TYR A 127 -15.12 10.20 0.67
C TYR A 127 -13.89 9.90 -0.21
N THR A 128 -12.81 10.67 -0.11
CA THR A 128 -11.65 10.45 -0.97
C THR A 128 -10.95 9.13 -0.70
N CYS A 129 -10.82 8.71 0.57
CA CYS A 129 -10.23 7.41 0.89
C CYS A 129 -11.19 6.26 0.55
N GLY A 130 -12.41 6.28 1.10
CA GLY A 130 -13.38 5.20 1.04
C GLY A 130 -14.06 5.05 -0.31
N GLU A 131 -14.44 6.14 -0.98
CA GLU A 131 -15.13 6.08 -2.28
C GLU A 131 -14.16 6.12 -3.46
N CYS A 132 -13.13 6.98 -3.40
CA CYS A 132 -12.25 7.19 -4.56
C CYS A 132 -11.02 6.26 -4.54
N ASN A 133 -10.14 6.39 -3.55
CA ASN A 133 -8.82 5.78 -3.57
C ASN A 133 -8.89 4.26 -3.36
N TYR A 134 -9.69 3.80 -2.40
CA TYR A 134 -9.91 2.38 -2.13
C TYR A 134 -11.20 1.88 -2.78
N GLY A 135 -12.29 2.63 -2.65
CA GLY A 135 -13.61 2.26 -3.17
C GLY A 135 -13.68 2.12 -4.68
N GLY A 136 -12.86 2.86 -5.44
CA GLY A 136 -12.79 2.73 -6.89
C GLY A 136 -12.37 1.34 -7.38
N LYS A 137 -11.80 0.51 -6.49
CA LYS A 137 -11.46 -0.89 -6.77
C LYS A 137 -12.54 -1.87 -6.35
N VAL A 138 -13.42 -1.47 -5.43
CA VAL A 138 -14.41 -2.36 -4.81
C VAL A 138 -15.68 -2.40 -5.67
N THR A 139 -15.87 -3.53 -6.34
CA THR A 139 -16.96 -3.78 -7.29
C THR A 139 -18.20 -4.42 -6.66
N ASP A 140 -18.05 -5.11 -5.52
CA ASP A 140 -19.15 -5.77 -4.82
C ASP A 140 -19.84 -4.80 -3.85
N ALA A 141 -21.18 -4.78 -3.89
CA ALA A 141 -21.99 -3.84 -3.11
C ALA A 141 -21.96 -4.12 -1.60
N LYS A 142 -21.73 -5.37 -1.19
CA LYS A 142 -21.60 -5.71 0.25
C LYS A 142 -20.22 -5.34 0.76
N ASP A 143 -19.18 -5.61 -0.04
CA ASP A 143 -17.80 -5.24 0.27
C ASP A 143 -17.64 -3.72 0.39
N ARG A 144 -18.34 -2.93 -0.44
CA ARG A 144 -18.37 -1.46 -0.34
C ARG A 144 -18.73 -0.93 1.05
N ARG A 145 -19.53 -1.66 1.83
CA ARG A 145 -19.95 -1.27 3.19
C ARG A 145 -18.86 -1.44 4.24
N LEU A 146 -17.74 -2.07 3.88
CA LEU A 146 -16.61 -2.36 4.75
C LEU A 146 -15.49 -1.32 4.67
N LEU A 147 -15.64 -0.33 3.78
CA LEU A 147 -14.72 0.79 3.58
C LEU A 147 -15.19 2.06 4.31
#